data_AF-A0A6U0J6L1-F1
#
_entry.id   AF-A0A6U0J6L1-F1
#
_cell.length_a   1.000
_cell.length_b   1.000
_cell.length_c   1.000
_cell.angle_alpha   90.00
_cell.angle_beta   90.00
_cell.angle_gamma   90.00
#
_symmetry.space_group_name_H-M   'P 1'
#
loop_
_entity.id
_entity.type
_entity.pdbx_description
1 polymer ?
#
loop_
_entity_poly.entity_id
_entity_poly.type
_entity_poly.pdbx_seq_one_letter_code
_entity_poly.pdbx_strand_id
1 'polypeptide(L)'
;LDDKVIYAWNCQAVGALARASAVLGDRTFLDAALACLAFLDAKLTRASDGRLLRAWRQAEPGEPDADDIPAFAEDYGAACLALLDLFDVTSDARHLAAARRRLDEAR
;
A
#
# COMPACT_ATOMS: atom_id res chain seq x y z
N LEU A 1 3.32 22.92 1.34
CA LEU A 1 2.67 21.84 2.09
C LEU A 1 3.29 20.55 1.61
N ASP A 2 3.65 19.62 2.50
CA ASP A 2 4.19 18.31 2.09
C ASP A 2 3.01 17.42 1.67
N ASP A 3 2.94 17.11 0.38
CA ASP A 3 1.92 16.30 -0.29
C ASP A 3 2.45 14.94 -0.73
N LYS A 4 3.66 14.58 -0.27
CA LYS A 4 4.34 13.36 -0.67
C LYS A 4 3.74 12.13 0.03
N VAL A 5 3.38 11.13 -0.77
CA VAL A 5 2.93 9.83 -0.29
C VAL A 5 4.05 8.82 -0.52
N ILE A 6 4.66 8.32 0.57
CA ILE A 6 5.69 7.27 0.52
C ILE A 6 5.05 5.90 0.70
N TYR A 7 5.37 4.96 -0.19
CA TYR A 7 4.75 3.62 -0.20
C TYR A 7 4.92 2.89 1.13
N ALA A 8 6.17 2.68 1.58
CA ALA A 8 6.45 1.98 2.83
C ALA A 8 5.72 2.58 4.06
N TRP A 9 5.74 3.91 4.20
CA TRP A 9 5.15 4.60 5.35
C TRP A 9 3.62 4.47 5.37
N ASN A 10 2.99 4.55 4.20
CA ASN A 10 1.54 4.36 4.10
C ASN A 10 1.14 2.90 4.31
N CYS A 11 1.95 1.93 3.87
CA CYS A 11 1.73 0.53 4.24
C CYS A 11 1.84 0.29 5.76
N GLN A 12 2.78 0.93 6.45
CA GLN A 12 2.84 0.87 7.92
C GLN A 12 1.57 1.43 8.56
N ALA A 13 1.02 2.53 8.01
CA ALA A 13 -0.27 3.07 8.45
C ALA A 13 -1.43 2.10 8.19
N VAL A 14 -1.49 1.46 7.00
CA VAL A 14 -2.49 0.42 6.67
C VAL A 14 -2.47 -0.71 7.70
N GLY A 15 -1.29 -1.26 8.01
CA GLY A 15 -1.17 -2.33 9.01
C GLY A 15 -1.60 -1.89 10.42
N ALA A 16 -1.24 -0.67 10.82
CA ALA A 16 -1.66 -0.11 12.10
C ALA A 16 -3.19 0.09 12.18
N LEU A 17 -3.80 0.62 11.12
CA LEU A 17 -5.25 0.80 11.01
C LEU A 17 -6.00 -0.54 11.01
N ALA A 18 -5.50 -1.54 10.28
CA ALA A 18 -6.05 -2.89 10.27
C ALA A 18 -6.07 -3.46 11.70
N ARG A 19 -4.92 -3.46 12.40
CA ARG A 19 -4.85 -3.94 13.79
C ARG A 19 -5.73 -3.13 14.75
N ALA A 20 -5.78 -1.82 14.59
CA ALA A 20 -6.65 -0.96 15.41
C ALA A 20 -8.12 -1.33 15.25
N SER A 21 -8.57 -1.65 14.03
CA SER A 21 -9.96 -2.06 13.80
C SER A 21 -10.34 -3.33 14.59
N ALA A 22 -9.43 -4.30 14.67
CA ALA A 22 -9.64 -5.53 15.43
C ALA A 22 -9.60 -5.30 16.94
N VAL A 23 -8.65 -4.51 17.44
CA VAL A 23 -8.51 -4.26 18.89
C VAL A 23 -9.64 -3.39 19.44
N LEU A 24 -10.07 -2.38 18.67
CA LEU A 24 -11.07 -1.41 19.09
C LEU A 24 -12.50 -1.79 18.68
N GLY A 25 -12.66 -2.78 17.78
CA GLY A 25 -13.96 -3.18 17.25
C GLY A 25 -14.61 -2.12 16.35
N ASP A 26 -13.83 -1.18 15.82
CA ASP A 26 -14.31 -0.07 15.00
C ASP A 26 -13.89 -0.26 13.53
N ARG A 27 -14.90 -0.47 12.68
CA ARG A 27 -14.72 -0.74 11.26
C ARG A 27 -14.19 0.46 10.48
N THR A 28 -14.33 1.68 10.99
CA THR A 28 -13.83 2.88 10.31
C THR A 28 -12.32 2.82 10.07
N PHE A 29 -11.56 2.19 10.98
CA PHE A 29 -10.13 1.96 10.78
C PHE A 29 -9.85 0.95 9.67
N LEU A 30 -10.64 -0.12 9.56
CA LEU A 30 -10.50 -1.09 8.48
C LEU A 30 -10.81 -0.46 7.13
N ASP A 31 -11.89 0.32 7.05
CA ASP A 31 -12.28 1.01 5.83
C ASP A 31 -11.19 2.01 5.38
N ALA A 32 -10.59 2.74 6.33
CA ALA A 32 -9.45 3.61 6.06
C ALA A 32 -8.21 2.84 5.58
N ALA A 33 -7.91 1.68 6.17
CA ALA A 33 -6.80 0.83 5.76
C ALA A 33 -6.98 0.33 4.32
N LEU A 34 -8.18 -0.15 3.99
CA LEU A 34 -8.52 -0.64 2.64
C LEU A 34 -8.48 0.49 1.60
N ALA A 35 -9.00 1.66 1.93
CA ALA A 35 -8.97 2.83 1.06
C ALA A 35 -7.53 3.30 0.80
N CYS A 36 -6.69 3.34 1.83
CA CYS A 36 -5.28 3.69 1.69
C CYS A 36 -4.54 2.69 0.80
N LEU A 37 -4.68 1.39 1.05
CA LEU A 37 -4.06 0.36 0.21
C LEU A 37 -4.52 0.44 -1.26
N ALA A 38 -5.81 0.65 -1.49
CA ALA A 38 -6.35 0.81 -2.84
C ALA A 38 -5.75 2.03 -3.56
N PHE A 39 -5.55 3.15 -2.85
CA PHE A 39 -4.85 4.31 -3.39
C PHE A 39 -3.41 3.97 -3.77
N LEU A 40 -2.66 3.32 -2.88
CA LEU A 40 -1.27 2.93 -3.15
C LEU A 40 -1.19 2.02 -4.37
N ASP A 41 -2.04 1.00 -4.45
CA ASP A 41 -2.05 0.08 -5.60
C ASP A 41 -2.40 0.80 -6.91
N ALA A 42 -3.34 1.75 -6.87
CA ALA A 42 -3.75 2.48 -8.07
C ALA A 42 -2.73 3.52 -8.54
N LYS A 43 -2.02 4.17 -7.62
CA LYS A 43 -1.14 5.32 -7.92
C LYS A 43 0.34 4.99 -7.92
N LEU A 44 0.75 3.94 -7.23
CA LEU A 44 2.15 3.56 -7.03
C LEU A 44 2.45 2.15 -7.56
N THR A 45 1.61 1.62 -8.45
CA THR A 45 1.94 0.44 -9.25
C THR A 45 2.16 0.90 -10.69
N ARG A 46 3.37 0.67 -11.21
CA ARG A 46 3.71 1.04 -12.58
C ARG A 46 2.90 0.18 -13.55
N ALA A 47 2.15 0.85 -14.44
CA ALA A 47 1.24 0.15 -15.36
C ALA A 47 1.96 -0.72 -16.40
N SER A 48 3.23 -0.45 -16.70
CA SER A 48 3.97 -1.17 -17.75
C SER A 48 4.47 -2.55 -17.32
N ASP A 49 4.83 -2.71 -16.05
CA ASP A 49 5.48 -3.93 -15.54
C ASP A 49 4.87 -4.44 -14.21
N GLY A 50 3.92 -3.71 -13.63
CA GLY A 50 3.30 -4.05 -12.35
C GLY A 50 4.20 -3.81 -11.13
N ARG A 51 5.40 -3.25 -11.30
CA ARG A 51 6.32 -3.00 -10.19
C ARG A 51 5.88 -1.79 -9.37
N LEU A 52 6.23 -1.80 -8.09
CA LEU A 52 5.92 -0.70 -7.20
C LEU A 52 6.82 0.52 -7.47
N LEU A 53 6.25 1.70 -7.26
CA LEU A 53 6.95 2.99 -7.22
C LEU A 53 7.13 3.41 -5.76
N ARG A 54 8.22 4.12 -5.44
CA ARG A 54 8.49 4.54 -4.07
C ARG A 54 7.54 5.61 -3.55
N ALA A 55 7.18 6.55 -4.42
CA ALA A 55 6.50 7.75 -3.98
C ALA A 55 5.59 8.37 -5.03
N TRP A 56 4.55 9.03 -4.53
CA TRP A 56 3.54 9.72 -5.30
C TRP A 56 3.45 11.14 -4.80
N ARG A 57 3.19 12.08 -5.71
CA ARG A 57 2.98 13.48 -5.39
C ARG A 57 2.05 14.09 -6.43
N GLN A 58 1.04 14.80 -5.98
CA GLN A 58 0.12 15.45 -6.91
C GLN A 58 0.89 16.33 -7.89
N ALA A 59 0.72 16.07 -9.18
CA ALA A 59 1.38 16.82 -10.22
C ALA A 59 0.57 18.04 -10.64
N GLU A 60 1.28 19.02 -11.21
CA GLU A 60 0.65 20.13 -11.92
C GLU A 60 -0.04 19.60 -13.20
N PRO A 61 -1.05 20.32 -13.74
CA PRO A 61 -1.75 19.89 -14.94
C PRO A 61 -0.81 19.63 -16.12
N GLY A 62 -0.81 18.39 -16.63
CA GLY A 62 0.03 17.96 -17.75
C GLY A 62 1.31 17.22 -17.36
N GLU A 63 1.61 17.09 -16.06
CA GLU A 63 2.71 16.30 -15.53
C GLU A 63 2.20 14.98 -14.90
N PRO A 64 3.04 13.93 -14.80
CA PRO A 64 2.65 12.66 -14.18
C PRO A 64 2.59 12.75 -12.65
N ASP A 65 1.50 12.26 -12.03
CA ASP A 65 1.30 12.31 -10.56
C ASP A 65 2.30 11.47 -9.72
N ALA A 66 3.15 10.64 -10.31
CA ALA A 66 3.99 9.71 -9.56
C ALA A 66 5.47 9.89 -9.91
N ASP A 67 6.34 9.78 -8.89
CA ASP A 67 7.77 9.69 -9.11
C ASP A 67 8.04 8.35 -9.82
N ASP A 68 8.77 8.35 -10.94
CA ASP A 68 9.16 7.11 -11.63
C ASP A 68 10.31 6.36 -10.93
N ILE A 69 10.50 6.62 -9.64
CA ILE A 69 11.51 6.00 -8.80
C ILE A 69 10.99 4.61 -8.41
N PRO A 70 11.67 3.52 -8.81
CA PRO A 70 11.29 2.18 -8.40
C PRO A 70 11.27 2.04 -6.88
N ALA A 71 10.31 1.25 -6.39
CA ALA A 71 10.28 0.84 -5.00
C ALA A 71 11.52 0.05 -4.59
N PHE A 72 11.89 0.16 -3.32
CA PHE A 72 12.98 -0.59 -2.71
C PHE A 72 12.46 -1.80 -1.94
N ALA A 73 13.36 -2.67 -1.48
CA ALA A 73 13.00 -3.84 -0.68
C ALA A 73 12.14 -3.50 0.56
N GLU A 74 12.36 -2.33 1.16
CA GLU A 74 11.55 -1.82 2.28
C GLU A 74 10.08 -1.62 1.89
N ASP A 75 9.80 -1.05 0.71
CA ASP A 75 8.44 -0.78 0.23
C ASP A 75 7.68 -2.10 0.01
N TYR A 76 8.33 -3.09 -0.60
CA TYR A 76 7.77 -4.43 -0.78
C TYR A 76 7.56 -5.16 0.55
N GLY A 77 8.51 -5.07 1.48
CA GLY A 77 8.40 -5.65 2.82
C GLY A 77 7.23 -5.06 3.60
N ALA A 78 7.09 -3.73 3.58
CA ALA A 78 5.96 -3.03 4.19
C ALA A 78 4.63 -3.43 3.55
N ALA A 79 4.57 -3.57 2.21
CA ALA A 79 3.40 -4.06 1.49
C ALA A 79 2.97 -5.44 1.98
N CYS A 80 3.92 -6.38 2.09
CA CYS A 80 3.66 -7.74 2.54
C CYS A 80 3.10 -7.75 3.97
N LEU A 81 3.70 -6.99 4.89
CA LEU A 81 3.23 -6.91 6.27
C LEU A 81 1.80 -6.33 6.36
N ALA A 82 1.53 -5.23 5.67
CA ALA A 82 0.21 -4.60 5.65
C ALA A 82 -0.87 -5.54 5.07
N LEU A 83 -0.55 -6.29 4.03
CA LEU A 83 -1.44 -7.28 3.43
C LEU A 83 -1.70 -8.47 4.34
N LEU A 84 -0.69 -8.92 5.11
CA LEU A 84 -0.88 -9.94 6.14
C LEU A 84 -1.76 -9.43 7.29
N ASP A 85 -1.55 -8.20 7.76
CA ASP A 85 -2.42 -7.58 8.78
C ASP A 85 -3.88 -7.50 8.29
N LEU A 86 -4.11 -7.12 7.02
CA LEU A 86 -5.45 -7.12 6.44
C LEU A 86 -6.05 -8.52 6.31
N PHE A 87 -5.24 -9.52 5.95
CA PHE A 87 -5.69 -10.92 5.93
C PHE A 87 -6.14 -11.37 7.32
N ASP A 88 -5.37 -11.08 8.37
CA ASP A 88 -5.70 -11.49 9.74
C ASP A 88 -7.04 -10.91 10.21
N VAL A 89 -7.36 -9.68 9.81
CA VAL A 89 -8.60 -9.00 10.21
C VAL A 89 -9.80 -9.37 9.34
N THR A 90 -9.59 -9.61 8.04
CA THR A 90 -10.69 -9.82 7.07
C THR A 90 -10.92 -11.29 6.73
N SER A 91 -9.92 -12.14 6.95
CA SER A 91 -9.82 -13.51 6.42
C SER A 91 -9.97 -13.61 4.89
N ASP A 92 -9.76 -12.52 4.16
CA ASP A 92 -9.87 -12.49 2.70
C ASP A 92 -8.56 -12.94 2.04
N ALA A 93 -8.60 -14.14 1.44
CA ALA A 93 -7.45 -14.76 0.78
C ALA A 93 -6.83 -13.90 -0.35
N ARG A 94 -7.55 -12.91 -0.88
CA ARG A 94 -7.01 -11.96 -1.87
C ARG A 94 -5.84 -11.17 -1.33
N HIS A 95 -5.81 -10.84 -0.05
CA HIS A 95 -4.69 -10.14 0.57
C HIS A 95 -3.43 -11.00 0.66
N LEU A 96 -3.59 -12.29 1.00
CA LEU A 96 -2.47 -13.24 1.01
C LEU A 96 -1.90 -13.46 -0.40
N ALA A 97 -2.78 -13.58 -1.40
CA ALA A 97 -2.35 -13.68 -2.80
C ALA A 97 -1.62 -12.42 -3.28
N ALA A 98 -2.05 -11.24 -2.84
CA ALA A 98 -1.35 -9.99 -3.13
C ALA A 98 0.02 -9.94 -2.46
N ALA A 99 0.14 -10.35 -1.19
CA ALA A 99 1.43 -10.37 -0.48
C ALA A 99 2.45 -11.27 -1.20
N ARG A 100 1.99 -12.44 -1.69
CA ARG A 100 2.82 -13.32 -2.53
C ARG A 100 3.33 -12.62 -3.79
N ARG A 101 2.43 -11.95 -4.54
CA ARG A 101 2.83 -11.21 -5.76
C ARG A 101 3.90 -10.16 -5.47
N ARG A 102 3.72 -9.38 -4.40
CA ARG A 102 4.69 -8.36 -3.98
C ARG A 102 6.05 -8.96 -3.66
N LEU A 103 6.10 -10.13 -3.02
CA LEU A 103 7.34 -10.83 -2.75
C LEU A 103 8.04 -11.33 -4.03
N ASP A 104 7.27 -11.80 -5.01
CA ASP A 104 7.80 -12.29 -6.28
C ASP A 104 8.34 -11.13 -7.14
N GLU A 105 7.72 -9.96 -7.07
CA GLU A 105 8.12 -8.71 -7.74
C GLU A 105 9.37 -8.04 -7.14
N ALA A 106 9.71 -8.36 -5.88
CA ALA A 106 10.85 -7.77 -5.17
C ALA A 106 12.23 -8.28 -5.65
N ARG A 107 12.26 -9.14 -6.68
CA ARG A 107 13.46 -9.71 -7.31
C ARG A 107 13.88 -8.94 -8.55
#